data_AF-A0A0G4FC83-F1
#
_entry.id   AF-A0A0G4FC83-F1
#
_cell.length_a   1.000
_cell.length_b   1.000
_cell.length_c   1.000
_cell.angle_alpha   90.00
_cell.angle_beta   90.00
_cell.angle_gamma   90.00
#
_symmetry.space_group_name_H-M   'P 1'
#
loop_
_entity.id
_entity.type
_entity.pdbx_description
1 polymer ?
#
loop_
_entity_poly.entity_id
_entity_poly.type
_entity_poly.pdbx_seq_one_letter_code
_entity_poly.pdbx_strand_id
1 'polypeptide(L)'
;MPVPLITYTKVMAEDQKIQTSRTSRGVQECELCVLEKRTTWYVDCEDFVILECDQCQNPIAVLRAHGPSVSRETEEAMEQALREVADRVVGTGEYYIDKKQRSIFDHIHWHARDHTPISRLLESNKFPHLLGEIRERSRI
;
A
#
# COMPACT_ATOMS: atom_id res chain seq x y z
N MET A 1 -18.10 -0.42 -14.40
CA MET A 1 -17.14 -1.10 -15.31
C MET A 1 -16.35 -2.07 -14.46
N PRO A 2 -16.41 -3.40 -14.69
CA PRO A 2 -15.58 -4.34 -13.92
C PRO A 2 -14.11 -4.10 -14.28
N VAL A 3 -13.29 -3.82 -13.26
CA VAL A 3 -11.86 -3.51 -13.41
C VAL A 3 -11.13 -4.80 -13.77
N PRO A 4 -10.33 -4.85 -14.85
CA PRO A 4 -9.60 -6.06 -15.19
C PRO A 4 -8.53 -6.35 -14.14
N LEU A 5 -8.54 -7.58 -13.62
CA LEU A 5 -7.50 -8.16 -12.77
C LEU A 5 -6.15 -8.03 -13.46
N ILE A 6 -5.23 -7.25 -12.88
CA ILE A 6 -3.84 -7.22 -13.35
C ILE A 6 -3.24 -8.56 -12.95
N THR A 7 -2.90 -9.40 -13.93
CA THR A 7 -2.21 -10.66 -13.70
C THR A 7 -0.74 -10.37 -13.42
N TYR A 8 -0.36 -10.32 -12.15
CA TYR A 8 1.06 -10.35 -11.76
C TYR A 8 1.52 -11.80 -11.89
N THR A 9 2.28 -12.10 -12.93
CA THR A 9 2.88 -13.42 -13.12
C THR A 9 4.03 -13.60 -12.14
N LYS A 10 3.82 -14.50 -11.17
CA LYS A 10 4.79 -15.33 -10.45
C LYS A 10 6.23 -14.82 -10.52
N VAL A 11 6.63 -14.05 -9.50
CA VAL A 11 8.04 -13.77 -9.24
C VAL A 11 8.66 -15.11 -8.82
N MET A 12 9.51 -15.68 -9.68
CA MET A 12 10.20 -16.93 -9.40
C MET A 12 11.28 -16.67 -8.34
N ALA A 13 10.90 -16.76 -7.07
CA ALA A 13 11.85 -16.82 -5.97
C ALA A 13 12.27 -18.29 -5.76
N GLU A 14 13.47 -18.62 -6.23
CA GLU A 14 14.14 -19.89 -5.95
C GLU A 14 14.63 -19.88 -4.48
N ASP A 15 14.27 -20.94 -3.76
CA ASP A 15 14.84 -21.38 -2.48
C ASP A 15 14.90 -20.36 -1.32
N GLN A 16 13.74 -20.05 -0.73
CA GLN A 16 13.69 -19.77 0.71
C GLN A 16 12.75 -20.72 1.43
N LYS A 17 13.38 -21.62 2.18
CA LYS A 17 12.76 -22.54 3.15
C LYS A 17 11.76 -21.77 4.00
N ILE A 18 10.48 -22.09 3.80
CA ILE A 18 9.34 -21.63 4.58
C ILE A 18 9.63 -21.95 6.05
N GLN A 19 10.14 -20.96 6.78
CA GLN A 19 10.27 -21.06 8.23
C GLN A 19 8.89 -20.79 8.82
N THR A 20 8.13 -21.87 8.98
CA THR A 20 6.93 -21.92 9.81
C THR A 20 7.32 -21.70 11.29
N SER A 21 7.69 -20.49 11.68
CA SER A 21 7.89 -20.16 13.10
C SER A 21 6.53 -19.92 13.74
N ARG A 22 5.97 -21.03 14.24
CA ARG A 22 4.72 -21.10 15.00
C ARG A 22 4.64 -20.09 16.15
N THR A 23 3.65 -19.21 16.10
CA THR A 23 2.88 -18.75 17.27
C THR A 23 1.39 -19.00 17.01
N SER A 24 0.92 -20.19 17.41
CA SER A 24 -0.37 -20.78 17.02
C SER A 24 -1.63 -20.10 17.59
N ARG A 25 -1.53 -18.93 18.22
CA ARG A 25 -2.70 -18.13 18.68
C ARG A 25 -2.97 -16.89 17.83
N GLY A 26 -1.95 -16.23 17.28
CA GLY A 26 -2.13 -14.99 16.51
C GLY A 26 -2.76 -15.19 15.13
N VAL A 27 -2.38 -16.25 14.42
CA VAL A 27 -2.82 -16.49 13.02
C VAL A 27 -4.31 -16.83 12.92
N GLN A 28 -4.86 -17.57 13.88
CA GLN A 28 -6.27 -18.01 13.83
C GLN A 28 -7.27 -16.90 14.20
N GLU A 29 -6.80 -15.86 14.89
CA GLU A 29 -7.62 -14.71 15.31
C GLU A 29 -7.30 -13.44 14.47
N CYS A 30 -6.33 -13.50 13.56
CA CYS A 30 -5.95 -12.37 12.72
C CYS A 30 -6.90 -12.21 11.53
N GLU A 31 -7.65 -11.12 11.51
CA GLU A 31 -8.59 -10.79 10.42
C GLU A 31 -7.90 -10.69 9.06
N LEU A 32 -6.65 -10.22 9.03
CA LEU A 32 -5.84 -10.12 7.81
C LEU A 32 -5.25 -11.46 7.34
N CYS A 33 -5.24 -12.49 8.18
CA CYS A 33 -4.92 -13.85 7.75
C CYS A 33 -6.14 -14.54 7.12
N VAL A 34 -7.33 -14.25 7.62
CA VAL A 34 -8.59 -14.82 7.08
C VAL A 34 -8.83 -14.32 5.66
N LEU A 35 -8.50 -13.05 5.37
CA LEU A 35 -8.65 -12.43 4.05
C LEU A 35 -10.07 -12.63 3.48
N GLU A 36 -11.09 -12.37 4.29
CA GLU A 36 -12.48 -12.54 3.84
C GLU A 36 -12.79 -11.56 2.71
N LYS A 37 -13.31 -12.07 1.58
CA LYS A 37 -13.58 -11.28 0.37
C LYS A 37 -14.85 -10.42 0.51
N ARG A 38 -14.84 -9.46 1.43
CA ARG A 38 -15.97 -8.56 1.71
C ARG A 38 -15.98 -7.30 0.84
N THR A 39 -14.82 -6.85 0.40
CA THR A 39 -14.62 -5.63 -0.39
C THR A 39 -14.06 -5.93 -1.78
N THR A 40 -13.83 -4.91 -2.59
CA THR A 40 -13.22 -5.06 -3.92
C THR A 40 -11.78 -5.55 -3.80
N TRP A 41 -11.45 -6.60 -4.56
CA TRP A 41 -10.08 -7.10 -4.70
C TRP A 41 -9.50 -6.65 -6.03
N TYR A 42 -8.33 -6.03 -5.98
CA TYR A 42 -7.63 -5.52 -7.15
C TYR A 42 -6.54 -6.49 -7.61
N VAL A 43 -5.83 -7.10 -6.64
CA VAL A 43 -4.71 -8.01 -6.87
C VAL A 43 -4.80 -9.21 -5.94
N ASP A 44 -4.66 -10.40 -6.51
CA ASP A 44 -4.70 -11.67 -5.78
C ASP A 44 -3.46 -12.50 -6.18
N CYS A 45 -2.32 -12.22 -5.54
CA CYS A 45 -1.06 -12.93 -5.76
C CYS A 45 -0.84 -14.01 -4.70
N GLU A 46 0.17 -14.86 -4.90
CA GLU A 46 0.54 -15.92 -3.96
C GLU A 46 1.16 -15.38 -2.65
N ASP A 47 1.91 -14.27 -2.73
CA ASP A 47 2.60 -13.71 -1.56
C ASP A 47 1.81 -12.59 -0.87
N PHE A 48 1.05 -11.81 -1.62
CA PHE A 48 0.31 -10.65 -1.12
C PHE A 48 -0.99 -10.42 -1.89
N VAL A 49 -1.88 -9.61 -1.33
CA VAL A 49 -3.13 -9.20 -1.96
C VAL A 49 -3.29 -7.69 -1.88
N ILE A 50 -4.02 -7.10 -2.82
CA ILE A 50 -4.45 -5.71 -2.75
C ILE A 50 -5.96 -5.65 -2.86
N LEU A 51 -6.58 -5.05 -1.87
CA LEU A 51 -8.03 -4.93 -1.75
C LEU A 51 -8.40 -3.54 -1.22
N GLU A 52 -9.68 -3.21 -1.23
CA GLU A 52 -10.20 -2.01 -0.61
C GLU A 52 -10.41 -2.24 0.90
N CYS A 53 -9.85 -1.39 1.75
CA CYS A 53 -10.05 -1.50 3.19
C CYS A 53 -11.48 -1.11 3.57
N ASP A 54 -12.17 -1.97 4.34
CA ASP A 54 -13.53 -1.75 4.82
C ASP A 54 -13.65 -0.56 5.80
N GLN A 55 -12.58 -0.24 6.53
CA GLN A 55 -12.58 0.84 7.52
C GLN A 55 -12.31 2.22 6.91
N CYS A 56 -11.40 2.30 5.94
CA CYS A 56 -10.95 3.60 5.40
C CYS A 56 -11.15 3.76 3.89
N GLN A 57 -11.72 2.76 3.21
CA GLN A 57 -12.09 2.79 1.77
C GLN A 57 -10.90 3.01 0.81
N ASN A 58 -9.68 3.00 1.34
CA ASN A 58 -8.46 3.15 0.56
C ASN A 58 -7.88 1.79 0.18
N PRO A 59 -7.14 1.67 -0.93
CA PRO A 59 -6.39 0.47 -1.27
C PRO A 59 -5.44 0.08 -0.13
N ILE A 60 -5.47 -1.19 0.25
CA ILE A 60 -4.59 -1.80 1.25
C ILE A 60 -3.87 -2.98 0.62
N ALA A 61 -2.55 -3.02 0.75
CA ALA A 61 -1.74 -4.19 0.46
C ALA A 61 -1.55 -5.01 1.73
N VAL A 62 -1.78 -6.31 1.66
CA VAL A 62 -1.71 -7.23 2.79
C VAL A 62 -0.80 -8.40 2.41
N LEU A 63 0.26 -8.63 3.18
CA LEU A 63 1.10 -9.81 3.02
C LEU A 63 0.31 -11.05 3.45
N ARG A 64 0.34 -12.14 2.69
CA ARG A 64 -0.40 -13.37 3.07
C ARG A 64 0.25 -14.11 4.24
N ALA A 65 1.58 -14.05 4.33
CA ALA A 65 2.30 -14.61 5.46
C ALA A 65 2.14 -13.72 6.70
N HIS A 66 1.70 -14.32 7.80
CA HIS A 66 1.69 -13.63 9.11
C HIS A 66 3.12 -13.45 9.58
N GLY A 67 3.47 -12.24 9.99
CA GLY A 67 4.77 -11.94 10.57
C GLY A 67 5.17 -10.48 10.42
N PRO A 68 6.18 -10.04 11.18
CA PRO A 68 6.66 -8.65 11.16
C PRO A 68 7.69 -8.37 10.07
N SER A 69 8.06 -9.38 9.26
CA SER A 69 9.12 -9.27 8.25
C SER A 69 8.66 -9.78 6.90
N VAL A 70 9.05 -9.06 5.85
CA VAL A 70 8.84 -9.40 4.44
C VAL A 70 10.20 -9.39 3.74
N SER A 71 10.37 -10.20 2.70
CA SER A 71 11.58 -10.14 1.87
C SER A 71 11.64 -8.78 1.16
N ARG A 72 12.84 -8.27 0.87
CA ARG A 72 12.98 -6.98 0.17
C ARG A 72 12.29 -7.00 -1.19
N GLU A 73 12.41 -8.10 -1.93
CA GLU A 73 11.79 -8.28 -3.25
C GLU A 73 10.27 -8.25 -3.16
N THR A 74 9.69 -8.94 -2.18
CA THR A 74 8.25 -8.93 -1.94
C THR A 74 7.77 -7.55 -1.46
N GLU A 75 8.57 -6.83 -0.66
CA GLU A 75 8.27 -5.45 -0.25
C GLU A 75 8.22 -4.51 -1.45
N GLU A 76 9.23 -4.55 -2.32
CA GLU A 76 9.28 -3.73 -3.53
C GLU A 76 8.10 -4.04 -4.47
N ALA A 77 7.81 -5.33 -4.69
CA ALA A 77 6.69 -5.78 -5.52
C ALA A 77 5.33 -5.34 -4.94
N MET A 78 5.16 -5.47 -3.62
CA MET A 78 3.92 -5.10 -2.93
C MET A 78 3.71 -3.58 -2.95
N GLU A 79 4.76 -2.78 -2.74
CA GLU A 79 4.67 -1.33 -2.83
C GLU A 79 4.35 -0.86 -4.25
N GLN A 80 5.02 -1.45 -5.26
CA GLN A 80 4.79 -1.12 -6.66
C GLN A 80 3.35 -1.44 -7.08
N ALA A 81 2.86 -2.64 -6.77
CA ALA A 81 1.50 -3.04 -7.08
C ALA A 81 0.46 -2.16 -6.37
N LEU A 82 0.73 -1.75 -5.11
CA LEU A 82 -0.14 -0.84 -4.37
C LEU A 82 -0.22 0.54 -5.02
N ARG A 83 0.92 1.07 -5.50
CA ARG A 83 0.98 2.33 -6.24
C ARG A 83 0.18 2.27 -7.53
N GLU A 84 0.32 1.20 -8.31
CA GLU A 84 -0.41 1.03 -9.57
C GLU A 84 -1.93 0.98 -9.37
N VAL A 85 -2.39 0.33 -8.30
CA VAL A 85 -3.81 0.32 -7.92
C VAL A 85 -4.25 1.71 -7.45
N ALA A 86 -3.47 2.35 -6.59
CA ALA A 86 -3.79 3.67 -6.04
C ALA A 86 -3.82 4.77 -7.11
N ASP A 87 -2.93 4.73 -8.10
CA ASP A 87 -2.95 5.63 -9.27
C ASP A 87 -4.29 5.57 -10.02
N ARG A 88 -4.93 4.39 -10.06
CA ARG A 88 -6.20 4.17 -10.76
C ARG A 88 -7.41 4.49 -9.89
N VAL A 89 -7.35 4.18 -8.60
CA VAL A 89 -8.48 4.29 -7.66
C VAL A 89 -8.56 5.68 -7.03
N VAL A 90 -7.42 6.22 -6.59
CA VAL A 90 -7.31 7.51 -5.90
C VAL A 90 -6.87 8.62 -6.86
N GLY A 91 -5.95 8.30 -7.77
CA GLY A 91 -5.37 9.24 -8.73
C GLY A 91 -3.86 9.40 -8.54
N THR A 92 -3.12 9.49 -9.65
CA THR A 92 -1.67 9.65 -9.63
C THR A 92 -1.26 10.91 -8.88
N GLY A 93 -0.38 10.75 -7.88
CA GLY A 93 0.11 11.86 -7.06
C GLY A 93 -0.88 12.36 -6.00
N GLU A 94 -2.04 11.72 -5.86
CA GLU A 94 -3.08 12.10 -4.90
C GLU A 94 -3.07 11.23 -3.62
N TYR A 95 -2.05 10.39 -3.45
CA TYR A 95 -1.89 9.53 -2.28
C TYR A 95 -0.44 9.37 -1.84
N TYR A 96 -0.27 8.88 -0.62
CA TYR A 96 0.99 8.40 -0.08
C TYR A 96 0.85 7.00 0.51
N ILE A 97 1.96 6.24 0.54
CA ILE A 97 2.00 4.90 1.14
C ILE A 97 2.24 5.04 2.65
N ASP A 98 1.23 4.67 3.45
CA ASP A 98 1.29 4.58 4.90
C ASP A 98 1.66 3.16 5.32
N LYS A 99 2.92 2.97 5.71
CA LYS A 99 3.43 1.69 6.24
C LYS A 99 3.22 1.53 7.75
N LYS A 100 2.60 2.51 8.43
CA LYS A 100 2.45 2.50 9.88
C LYS A 100 1.31 1.58 10.32
N GLN A 101 1.68 0.49 11.00
CA GLN A 101 0.75 -0.43 11.65
C GLN A 101 0.06 0.25 12.85
N ARG A 102 -1.28 0.18 12.95
CA ARG A 102 -2.04 0.86 14.03
C ARG A 102 -2.96 -0.06 14.84
N SER A 103 -3.63 -1.00 14.20
CA SER A 103 -4.59 -1.92 14.86
C SER A 103 -4.06 -3.35 14.92
N ILE A 104 -3.37 -3.79 13.88
CA ILE A 104 -2.78 -5.13 13.78
C ILE A 104 -1.28 -4.96 13.61
N PHE A 105 -0.55 -5.10 14.72
CA PHE A 105 0.88 -4.75 14.78
C PHE A 105 1.80 -5.88 14.30
N ASP A 106 1.30 -7.10 14.26
CA ASP A 106 2.05 -8.32 13.98
C ASP A 106 1.78 -8.90 12.57
N HIS A 107 1.03 -8.17 11.74
CA HIS A 107 0.72 -8.53 10.36
C HIS A 107 1.03 -7.36 9.42
N ILE A 108 1.92 -7.57 8.45
CA ILE A 108 2.30 -6.53 7.49
C ILE A 108 1.13 -6.17 6.57
N HIS A 109 0.69 -4.92 6.69
CA HIS A 109 -0.22 -4.29 5.75
C HIS A 109 0.09 -2.81 5.56
N TRP A 110 -0.11 -2.29 4.36
CA TRP A 110 0.15 -0.89 4.02
C TRP A 110 -1.05 -0.28 3.30
N HIS A 111 -1.33 0.99 3.57
CA HIS A 111 -2.44 1.70 2.93
C HIS A 111 -1.93 2.75 1.96
N ALA A 112 -2.60 2.89 0.82
CA ALA A 112 -2.45 4.08 -0.03
C ALA A 112 -3.48 5.14 0.41
N ARG A 113 -3.07 6.07 1.27
CA ARG A 113 -3.97 7.10 1.82
C ARG A 113 -3.97 8.33 0.94
N ASP A 114 -5.15 8.88 0.71
CA ASP A 114 -5.35 10.14 0.00
C ASP A 114 -4.70 11.33 0.73
N HIS A 115 -4.23 12.31 -0.03
CA HIS A 115 -3.87 13.59 0.57
C HIS A 115 -5.15 14.35 0.95
N THR A 116 -5.42 14.46 2.24
CA THR A 116 -6.32 15.48 2.76
C THR A 116 -5.94 16.88 2.23
N PRO A 117 -6.88 17.83 2.14
CA PRO A 117 -6.56 19.21 1.76
C PRO A 117 -5.44 19.84 2.61
N ILE A 118 -5.36 19.46 3.89
CA ILE A 118 -4.32 19.91 4.82
C ILE A 118 -2.97 19.27 4.49
N SER A 119 -2.91 17.95 4.24
CA SER A 119 -1.64 17.29 3.89
C SER A 119 -1.09 17.79 2.55
N ARG A 120 -1.94 18.11 1.57
CA ARG A 120 -1.52 18.72 0.30
C ARG A 120 -0.86 20.10 0.51
N LEU A 121 -1.42 20.92 1.40
CA LEU A 121 -0.84 22.22 1.76
C LEU A 121 0.50 22.05 2.49
N LEU A 122 0.61 21.08 3.40
CA LEU A 122 1.86 20.81 4.12
C LEU A 122 2.98 20.35 3.18
N GLU A 123 2.66 19.53 2.17
CA GLU A 123 3.64 19.09 1.16
C GLU A 123 4.06 20.20 0.21
N SER A 124 3.10 20.98 -0.28
CA SER A 124 3.39 22.15 -1.14
C SER A 124 4.29 23.17 -0.43
N ASN A 125 4.15 23.30 0.89
CA ASN A 125 4.95 24.20 1.72
C ASN A 125 6.31 23.62 2.15
N LYS A 126 6.66 22.37 1.82
CA LYS A 126 7.99 21.81 2.10
C LYS A 126 9.08 22.31 1.14
N PHE A 127 8.72 22.85 -0.03
CA PHE A 127 9.68 23.37 -1.02
C PHE A 127 9.34 24.77 -1.54
N PRO A 128 9.27 25.80 -0.67
CA PRO A 128 8.90 27.15 -1.10
C PRO A 128 9.96 27.83 -2.01
N HIS A 129 11.20 27.34 -2.01
CA HIS A 129 12.32 27.99 -2.71
C HIS A 129 12.40 27.70 -4.23
N LEU A 130 11.60 26.78 -4.77
CA LEU A 130 11.53 26.48 -6.21
C LEU A 130 10.46 27.29 -6.96
N LEU A 131 9.66 28.10 -6.26
CA LEU A 131 8.63 28.99 -6.83
C LEU A 131 9.11 30.45 -6.98
N GLY A 132 10.43 30.67 -6.95
CA GLY A 132 11.06 31.98 -6.76
C GLY A 132 11.44 32.78 -8.01
N GLU A 133 11.02 32.45 -9.22
CA GLU A 133 11.43 33.20 -10.44
C GLU A 133 10.31 33.95 -11.16
N ILE A 134 9.19 34.27 -10.50
CA ILE A 134 8.15 35.12 -11.12
C ILE A 134 7.71 36.21 -10.13
N ARG A 135 8.57 37.19 -9.84
CA ARG A 135 8.12 38.45 -9.22
C ARG A 135 9.04 39.67 -9.37
N GLU A 136 9.91 39.74 -10.38
CA GLU A 136 10.75 40.93 -10.64
C GLU A 136 10.68 41.44 -12.09
N ARG A 137 9.48 41.58 -12.66
CA ARG A 137 9.25 42.32 -13.92
C ARG A 137 8.11 43.34 -13.84
N SER A 138 7.90 43.96 -12.68
CA SER A 138 6.97 45.10 -12.56
C SER A 138 7.47 46.11 -11.54
N ARG A 139 8.60 46.74 -11.86
CA ARG A 139 8.91 48.11 -11.45
C ARG A 139 9.52 48.81 -12.67
N ILE A 140 8.65 49.42 -13.46
CA ILE A 140 8.96 50.57 -14.31
C ILE A 140 8.23 51.74 -13.65
#